data_AF-A0A9N7MK12-F1
#
_entry.id   AF-A0A9N7MK12-F1
#
_cell.length_a   1.000
_cell.length_b   1.000
_cell.length_c   1.000
_cell.angle_alpha   90.00
_cell.angle_beta   90.00
_cell.angle_gamma   90.00
#
_symmetry.space_group_name_H-M   'P 1'
#
loop_
_entity.id
_entity.type
_entity.pdbx_description
1 polymer ?
#
loop_
_entity_poly.entity_id
_entity_poly.type
_entity_poly.pdbx_seq_one_letter_code
_entity_poly.pdbx_strand_id
1 'polypeptide(L)'
;MGMSQSPLSMFRQMGSSIGRFSYCLPHILTPLKTTFLRFGDDVTGRNLSSTPFLNHDYKYKVGLVDISIHSKRLNLPNGTFPRGCMLDAGCSHNLVEMRVYEKILTVLMQYFERFNMSRIRASVDGFLGEELCYRPPRGFKSYQSMTYHFPRGGL
;
A
#
# COMPACT_ATOMS: atom_id res chain seq x y z
N MET A 1 18.75 4.80 3.34
CA MET A 1 18.72 5.10 4.79
C MET A 1 17.79 4.11 5.46
N GLY A 2 18.27 3.32 6.43
CA GLY A 2 17.46 2.28 7.07
C GLY A 2 16.59 2.84 8.19
N MET A 3 15.26 2.72 8.07
CA MET A 3 14.30 3.29 9.02
C MET A 3 13.55 2.25 9.85
N SER A 4 13.90 0.98 9.72
CA SER A 4 13.30 -0.15 10.43
C SER A 4 13.45 -0.04 11.95
N GLN A 5 12.84 -0.95 12.70
CA GLN A 5 12.96 -1.00 14.15
C GLN A 5 14.27 -1.63 14.64
N SER A 6 15.15 -2.05 13.72
CA SER A 6 16.43 -2.70 14.03
C SER A 6 17.34 -1.78 14.84
N PRO A 7 18.09 -2.29 15.84
CA PRO A 7 19.06 -1.50 16.60
C PRO A 7 20.10 -0.78 15.72
N LEU A 8 20.41 -1.36 14.55
CA LEU A 8 21.38 -0.80 13.59
C LEU A 8 20.75 0.16 12.58
N SER A 9 19.43 0.38 12.63
CA SER A 9 18.78 1.36 11.77
C SER A 9 19.19 2.79 12.12
N MET A 10 19.14 3.70 11.14
CA MET A 10 19.32 5.14 11.40
C MET A 10 18.30 5.64 12.42
N PHE A 11 17.05 5.14 12.35
CA PHE A 11 16.00 5.50 13.30
C PHE A 11 16.41 5.22 14.75
N ARG A 12 16.96 4.05 15.04
CA ARG A 12 17.43 3.70 16.39
C ARG A 12 18.71 4.42 16.79
N GLN A 13 19.61 4.69 15.84
CA GLN A 13 20.88 5.37 16.10
C GLN A 13 20.73 6.87 16.43
N MET A 14 19.64 7.53 16.01
CA MET A 14 19.36 8.92 16.43
C MET A 14 18.98 9.07 17.90
N GLY A 15 18.89 7.96 18.64
CA GLY A 15 18.64 7.97 20.07
C GLY A 15 17.17 7.83 20.45
N SER A 16 16.95 7.50 21.72
CA SER A 16 15.62 7.24 22.29
C SER A 16 14.72 8.48 22.36
N SER A 17 15.29 9.69 22.28
CA SER A 17 14.56 10.96 22.34
C SER A 17 13.68 11.21 21.12
N ILE A 18 13.94 10.56 19.98
CA ILE A 18 13.14 10.75 18.77
C ILE A 18 11.79 10.02 18.88
N GLY A 19 11.75 8.75 19.28
CA GLY A 19 10.52 7.97 19.53
C GLY A 19 9.58 7.71 18.34
N ARG A 20 9.54 8.57 17.32
CA ARG A 20 8.64 8.54 16.15
C ARG A 20 9.24 9.28 14.95
N PHE A 21 8.74 8.95 13.77
CA PHE A 21 9.05 9.65 12.52
C PHE A 21 7.83 9.63 11.59
N SER A 22 7.84 10.46 10.54
CA SER A 22 6.79 10.48 9.52
C SER A 22 7.34 10.67 8.12
N TYR A 23 6.75 9.95 7.15
CA TYR A 23 6.99 10.14 5.72
C TYR A 23 5.84 10.89 5.05
N CYS A 24 6.17 11.78 4.11
CA CYS A 24 5.20 12.39 3.19
C CYS A 24 5.67 12.19 1.74
N LEU A 25 5.59 10.97 1.22
CA LEU A 25 6.18 10.67 -0.09
C LEU A 25 5.39 11.35 -1.22
N PRO A 26 6.02 12.15 -2.09
CA PRO A 26 5.36 12.76 -3.22
C PRO A 26 4.96 11.70 -4.26
N HIS A 27 3.93 12.00 -5.04
CA HIS A 27 3.58 11.17 -6.20
C HIS A 27 4.76 11.08 -7.17
N ILE A 28 5.09 9.90 -7.70
CA ILE A 28 6.31 9.70 -8.52
C ILE A 28 6.39 10.60 -9.77
N LEU A 29 5.24 11.01 -10.31
CA LEU A 29 5.14 11.92 -11.47
C LEU A 29 5.06 13.41 -11.11
N THR A 30 5.13 13.78 -9.83
CA THR A 30 5.04 15.19 -9.44
C THR A 30 6.34 15.93 -9.76
N PRO A 31 6.29 17.21 -10.16
CA PRO A 31 7.48 18.03 -10.31
C PRO A 31 8.11 18.44 -8.97
N LEU A 32 7.43 18.22 -7.83
CA LEU A 32 7.99 18.49 -6.50
C LEU A 32 9.24 17.66 -6.27
N LYS A 33 10.38 18.34 -6.08
CA LYS A 33 11.69 17.71 -5.87
C LYS A 33 12.06 17.52 -4.40
N THR A 34 11.25 18.06 -3.49
CA THR A 34 11.53 18.06 -2.06
C THR A 34 10.34 17.55 -1.27
N THR A 35 10.65 16.66 -0.32
CA THR A 35 9.75 16.20 0.72
C THR A 35 10.51 16.08 2.04
N PHE A 36 9.78 15.92 3.13
CA PHE A 36 10.32 15.87 4.48
C PHE A 36 10.14 14.48 5.09
N LEU A 37 11.23 14.01 5.70
CA LEU A 37 11.22 13.00 6.74
C LEU A 37 11.33 13.75 8.07
N ARG A 38 10.29 13.69 8.90
CA ARG A 38 10.25 14.37 10.19
C ARG A 38 10.47 13.39 11.33
N PHE A 39 10.97 13.89 12.44
CA PHE A 39 11.39 13.10 13.60
C PHE A 39 10.89 13.74 14.90
N GLY A 40 10.61 12.92 15.91
CA GLY A 40 10.32 13.44 17.24
C GLY A 40 9.10 14.33 17.29
N ASP A 41 9.24 15.48 17.90
CA ASP A 41 8.14 16.42 18.11
C ASP A 41 7.77 17.22 16.85
N ASP A 42 8.61 17.17 15.81
CA ASP A 42 8.26 17.72 14.50
C ASP A 42 7.18 16.88 13.78
N VAL A 43 6.94 15.64 14.25
CA VAL A 43 5.87 14.79 13.75
C VAL A 43 4.54 15.34 14.25
N THR A 44 3.92 16.16 13.42
CA THR A 44 2.61 16.77 13.66
C THR A 44 1.53 16.08 12.83
N GLY A 45 0.33 15.95 13.39
CA GLY A 45 -0.82 15.44 12.66
C GLY A 45 -2.13 15.67 13.40
N ARG A 46 -3.10 16.28 12.71
CA ARG A 46 -4.49 16.35 13.15
C ARG A 46 -5.30 15.30 12.38
N ASN A 47 -6.29 14.69 13.02
CA ASN A 47 -7.19 13.70 12.41
C ASN A 47 -6.46 12.44 11.87
N LEU A 48 -5.45 11.96 12.59
CA LEU A 48 -4.77 10.71 12.24
C LEU A 48 -5.63 9.50 12.62
N SER A 49 -5.70 8.53 11.72
CA SER A 49 -6.17 7.17 12.05
C SER A 49 -4.97 6.31 12.44
N SER A 50 -5.10 5.52 13.50
CA SER A 50 -4.04 4.65 14.01
C SER A 50 -4.43 3.17 13.89
N THR A 51 -3.41 2.34 13.69
CA THR A 51 -3.47 0.88 13.79
C THR A 51 -2.23 0.42 14.55
N PRO A 52 -2.32 -0.59 15.42
CA PRO A 52 -1.15 -1.11 16.11
C PRO A 52 -0.17 -1.77 15.14
N PHE A 53 1.12 -1.68 15.46
CA PHE A 53 2.14 -2.48 14.80
C PHE A 53 2.10 -3.93 15.29
N LEU A 54 2.41 -4.86 14.39
CA LEU A 54 2.65 -6.26 14.71
C LEU A 54 4.11 -6.45 15.14
N ASN A 55 4.32 -6.97 16.34
CA ASN A 55 5.66 -7.16 16.92
C ASN A 55 6.21 -8.55 16.61
N HIS A 56 6.57 -8.80 15.35
CA HIS A 56 7.13 -10.09 14.92
C HIS A 56 8.59 -10.01 14.47
N ASP A 57 9.02 -8.85 13.95
CA ASP A 57 10.37 -8.61 13.47
C ASP A 57 10.66 -7.10 13.46
N TYR A 58 11.82 -6.69 12.95
CA TYR A 58 12.20 -5.29 12.88
C TYR A 58 11.48 -4.47 11.80
N LYS A 59 10.58 -5.06 11.00
CA LYS A 59 9.87 -4.36 9.93
C LYS A 59 8.58 -3.75 10.46
N TYR A 60 8.16 -2.61 9.88
CA TYR A 60 6.83 -2.07 10.20
C TYR A 60 5.76 -2.89 9.53
N LYS A 61 5.03 -3.66 10.34
CA LYS A 61 3.90 -4.46 9.89
C LYS A 61 2.65 -4.07 10.66
N VAL A 62 1.51 -4.08 9.99
CA VAL A 62 0.20 -3.81 10.59
C VAL A 62 -0.75 -4.95 10.27
N GLY A 63 -1.73 -5.21 11.14
CA GLY A 63 -2.73 -6.25 10.87
C GLY A 63 -3.59 -5.87 9.68
N LEU A 64 -3.73 -6.73 8.66
CA LEU A 64 -4.65 -6.52 7.55
C LEU A 64 -5.80 -7.51 7.70
N VAL A 65 -7.03 -6.98 7.75
CA VAL A 65 -8.25 -7.77 7.98
C VAL A 65 -8.86 -8.19 6.66
N ASP A 66 -9.00 -7.24 5.73
CA ASP A 66 -9.65 -7.47 4.44
C ASP A 66 -9.32 -6.35 3.45
N ILE A 67 -9.76 -6.51 2.21
CA ILE A 67 -9.66 -5.50 1.15
C ILE A 67 -11.06 -5.25 0.59
N SER A 68 -11.34 -4.02 0.20
CA SER A 68 -12.52 -3.66 -0.58
C SER A 68 -12.12 -2.96 -1.86
N ILE A 69 -12.82 -3.28 -2.94
CA ILE A 69 -12.73 -2.56 -4.21
C ILE A 69 -14.04 -1.80 -4.35
N HIS A 70 -13.96 -0.48 -4.29
CA HIS A 70 -15.11 0.41 -4.14
C HIS A 70 -15.94 0.00 -2.90
N SER A 71 -17.22 -0.31 -3.07
CA SER A 71 -18.10 -0.76 -1.99
C SER A 71 -18.09 -2.28 -1.78
N LYS A 72 -17.40 -3.06 -2.64
CA LYS A 72 -17.39 -4.52 -2.58
C LYS A 72 -16.23 -5.01 -1.72
N ARG A 73 -16.57 -5.55 -0.53
CA ARG A 73 -15.62 -6.26 0.32
C ARG A 73 -15.30 -7.65 -0.24
N LEU A 74 -14.03 -8.04 -0.22
CA LEU A 74 -13.59 -9.32 -0.77
C LEU A 74 -13.95 -10.51 0.14
N ASN A 75 -14.25 -10.26 1.42
CA ASN A 75 -14.61 -11.26 2.43
C ASN A 75 -13.60 -12.40 2.46
N LEU A 76 -12.32 -12.01 2.58
CA LEU A 76 -11.22 -12.96 2.60
C LEU A 76 -11.32 -13.85 3.86
N PRO A 77 -10.98 -15.15 3.75
CA PRO A 77 -10.99 -16.04 4.90
C PRO A 77 -10.15 -15.51 6.06
N ASN A 78 -10.56 -15.77 7.30
CA ASN A 78 -9.73 -15.41 8.45
C ASN A 78 -8.35 -16.10 8.35
N GLY A 79 -7.29 -15.39 8.73
CA GLY A 79 -5.92 -15.89 8.59
C GLY A 79 -5.33 -15.77 7.18
N THR A 80 -6.00 -15.11 6.23
CA THR A 80 -5.42 -14.81 4.90
C THR A 80 -4.12 -14.00 5.01
N PHE A 81 -4.03 -13.09 6.00
CA PHE A 81 -2.84 -12.26 6.24
C PHE A 81 -2.22 -12.57 7.61
N PRO A 82 -1.64 -13.77 7.82
CA PRO A 82 -1.21 -14.20 9.15
C PRO A 82 -0.04 -13.38 9.71
N ARG A 83 0.71 -12.70 8.84
CA ARG A 83 1.82 -11.80 9.20
C ARG A 83 1.50 -10.33 8.94
N GLY A 84 0.23 -10.02 8.66
CA GLY A 84 -0.25 -8.69 8.31
C GLY A 84 0.30 -8.15 6.98
N CYS A 85 0.34 -6.82 6.89
CA CYS A 85 0.84 -6.05 5.76
C CYS A 85 2.11 -5.30 6.17
N MET A 86 3.17 -5.41 5.37
CA MET A 86 4.42 -4.68 5.58
C MET A 86 4.37 -3.31 4.90
N LEU A 87 4.77 -2.27 5.62
CA LEU A 87 4.95 -0.94 5.06
C LEU A 87 6.38 -0.82 4.53
N ASP A 88 6.52 -0.70 3.22
CA ASP A 88 7.83 -0.61 2.54
C ASP A 88 7.89 0.60 1.61
N ALA A 89 8.68 1.60 2.00
CA ALA A 89 8.92 2.79 1.19
C ALA A 89 9.90 2.53 0.02
N GLY A 90 10.55 1.36 -0.02
CA GLY A 90 11.49 0.97 -1.07
C GLY A 90 10.82 0.30 -2.28
N CYS A 91 9.54 -0.05 -2.20
CA CYS A 91 8.80 -0.68 -3.29
C CYS A 91 7.85 0.32 -3.95
N SER A 92 7.89 0.41 -5.29
CA SER A 92 7.02 1.31 -6.06
C SER A 92 5.59 0.81 -6.23
N HIS A 93 5.34 -0.48 -5.97
CA HIS A 93 4.04 -1.12 -6.12
C HIS A 93 3.73 -2.00 -4.92
N ASN A 94 2.45 -2.28 -4.69
CA ASN A 94 2.04 -3.19 -3.63
C ASN A 94 2.22 -4.64 -4.10
N LEU A 95 2.91 -5.45 -3.30
CA LEU A 95 2.94 -6.89 -3.47
C LEU A 95 1.87 -7.53 -2.60
N VAL A 96 1.06 -8.40 -3.20
CA VAL A 96 -0.06 -9.06 -2.55
C VAL A 96 0.06 -10.56 -2.76
N GLU A 97 -0.40 -11.35 -1.79
CA GLU A 97 -0.46 -12.81 -1.91
C GLU A 97 -1.29 -13.20 -3.15
N MET A 98 -0.84 -14.21 -3.87
CA MET A 98 -1.34 -14.56 -5.21
C MET A 98 -2.85 -14.83 -5.23
N ARG A 99 -3.39 -15.58 -4.27
CA ARG A 99 -4.84 -15.88 -4.23
C ARG A 99 -5.68 -14.64 -3.95
N VAL A 100 -5.16 -13.71 -3.14
CA VAL A 100 -5.79 -12.40 -2.94
C VAL A 100 -5.70 -11.55 -4.21
N TYR A 101 -4.55 -11.56 -4.89
CA TYR A 101 -4.35 -10.86 -6.15
C TYR A 101 -5.32 -11.34 -7.24
N GLU A 102 -5.52 -12.65 -7.39
CA GLU A 102 -6.49 -13.22 -8.34
C GLU A 102 -7.93 -12.77 -8.07
N LYS A 103 -8.32 -12.66 -6.79
CA LYS A 103 -9.64 -12.11 -6.40
C LYS A 103 -9.75 -10.64 -6.77
N ILE A 104 -8.70 -9.86 -6.55
CA ILE A 104 -8.63 -8.45 -6.94
C ILE A 104 -8.77 -8.32 -8.47
N LEU A 105 -8.01 -9.12 -9.23
CA LEU A 105 -8.06 -9.14 -10.69
C LEU A 105 -9.46 -9.44 -11.19
N THR A 106 -10.11 -10.47 -10.65
CA THR A 106 -11.47 -10.86 -11.03
C THR A 106 -12.45 -9.70 -10.89
N VAL A 107 -12.41 -8.99 -9.75
CA VAL A 107 -13.31 -7.86 -9.49
C VAL A 107 -13.01 -6.67 -10.41
N LEU A 108 -11.72 -6.35 -10.63
CA LEU A 108 -11.33 -5.27 -11.52
C LEU A 108 -11.66 -5.57 -12.98
N MET A 109 -11.45 -6.81 -13.45
CA MET A 109 -11.79 -7.22 -14.81
C MET A 109 -13.29 -7.09 -15.06
N GLN A 110 -14.14 -7.64 -14.18
CA GLN A 110 -15.60 -7.50 -14.25
C GLN A 110 -16.03 -6.03 -14.29
N TYR A 111 -15.35 -5.19 -13.51
CA TYR A 111 -15.61 -3.76 -13.50
C TYR A 111 -15.24 -3.08 -14.82
N PHE A 112 -14.08 -3.41 -15.41
CA PHE A 112 -13.59 -2.74 -16.61
C PHE A 112 -14.21 -3.26 -17.91
N GLU A 113 -14.77 -4.47 -17.92
CA GLU A 113 -15.53 -5.03 -19.05
C GLU A 113 -16.64 -4.09 -19.52
N ARG A 114 -17.34 -3.42 -18.60
CA ARG A 114 -18.44 -2.49 -18.93
C ARG A 114 -18.02 -1.23 -19.70
N PHE A 115 -16.71 -0.97 -19.79
CA PHE A 115 -16.16 0.19 -20.51
C PHE A 115 -15.54 -0.18 -21.86
N ASN A 116 -15.68 -1.45 -22.31
CA ASN A 116 -15.12 -1.93 -23.59
C ASN A 116 -13.62 -1.61 -23.75
N MET A 117 -12.85 -1.64 -22.66
CA MET A 117 -11.42 -1.34 -22.72
C MET A 117 -10.65 -2.50 -23.36
N SER A 118 -9.71 -2.16 -24.25
CA SER A 118 -8.78 -3.15 -24.81
C SER A 118 -7.77 -3.56 -23.74
N ARG A 119 -7.76 -4.85 -23.38
CA ARG A 119 -6.70 -5.43 -22.54
C ARG A 119 -5.39 -5.48 -23.32
N ILE A 120 -4.32 -4.99 -22.72
CA ILE A 120 -2.96 -5.11 -23.26
C ILE A 120 -2.42 -6.46 -22.80
N ARG A 121 -2.01 -7.33 -23.73
CA ARG A 121 -1.39 -8.62 -23.41
C ARG A 121 0.11 -8.47 -23.48
N ALA A 122 0.78 -8.88 -22.40
CA ALA A 122 2.19 -8.69 -22.09
C ALA A 122 3.21 -9.16 -23.15
N SER A 123 2.81 -9.97 -24.13
CA SER A 123 3.75 -10.50 -25.14
C SER A 123 4.18 -9.51 -26.23
N VAL A 124 3.65 -8.27 -26.25
CA VAL A 124 3.92 -7.30 -27.34
C VAL A 124 4.69 -6.06 -26.87
N ASP A 125 4.65 -5.71 -25.58
CA ASP A 125 5.13 -4.39 -25.09
C ASP A 125 6.14 -4.46 -23.92
N GLY A 126 6.75 -5.61 -23.65
CA GLY A 126 7.88 -5.72 -22.70
C GLY A 126 7.51 -5.70 -21.19
N PHE A 127 6.24 -5.91 -20.86
CA PHE A 127 5.78 -6.10 -19.48
C PHE A 127 5.81 -7.58 -19.09
N LEU A 128 6.10 -7.90 -17.83
CA LEU A 128 6.03 -9.27 -17.34
C LEU A 128 4.57 -9.76 -17.43
N GLY A 129 4.40 -11.02 -17.85
CA GLY A 129 3.15 -11.68 -18.27
C GLY A 129 1.90 -11.60 -17.38
N GLU A 130 1.98 -11.01 -16.19
CA GLU A 130 1.03 -11.17 -15.10
C GLU A 130 0.33 -9.87 -14.66
N GLU A 131 0.66 -8.74 -15.30
CA GLU A 131 0.07 -7.44 -14.99
C GLU A 131 -1.28 -7.24 -15.72
N LEU A 132 -2.27 -6.68 -15.00
CA LEU A 132 -3.56 -6.31 -15.58
C LEU A 132 -3.50 -4.91 -16.18
N CYS A 133 -3.25 -4.85 -17.49
CA CYS A 133 -3.11 -3.60 -18.23
C CYS A 133 -4.26 -3.37 -19.22
N TYR A 134 -4.76 -2.14 -19.30
CA TYR A 134 -5.81 -1.71 -20.22
C TYR A 134 -5.41 -0.43 -20.95
N ARG A 135 -5.90 -0.26 -22.18
CA ARG A 135 -5.89 1.03 -22.88
C ARG A 135 -7.20 1.76 -22.58
N PRO A 136 -7.21 2.77 -21.68
CA PRO A 136 -8.43 3.49 -21.36
C PRO A 136 -8.84 4.42 -22.51
N PRO A 137 -10.16 4.68 -22.70
CA PRO A 137 -10.62 5.70 -23.64
C PRO A 137 -10.15 7.09 -23.20
N ARG A 138 -10.05 8.02 -24.16
CA ARG A 138 -9.62 9.39 -23.87
C ARG A 138 -10.55 10.03 -22.83
N GLY A 139 -9.96 10.57 -21.76
CA GLY A 139 -10.72 11.24 -20.69
C GLY A 139 -11.35 10.29 -19.65
N PHE A 140 -10.98 9.00 -19.64
CA PHE A 140 -11.46 8.06 -18.62
C PHE A 140 -11.04 8.49 -17.20
N LYS A 141 -12.03 8.60 -16.31
CA LYS A 141 -11.84 9.01 -14.90
C LYS A 141 -12.48 8.05 -13.89
N SER A 142 -13.12 6.98 -14.35
CA SER A 142 -13.93 6.09 -13.52
C SER A 142 -13.10 4.94 -12.91
N TYR A 143 -11.98 5.27 -12.27
CA TYR A 143 -11.13 4.29 -11.59
C TYR A 143 -11.75 3.87 -10.26
N GLN A 144 -11.51 2.61 -9.85
CA GLN A 144 -12.00 2.11 -8.57
C GLN A 144 -11.05 2.47 -7.44
N SER A 145 -11.63 2.83 -6.29
CA SER A 145 -10.87 2.89 -5.05
C SER A 145 -10.57 1.48 -4.56
N MET A 146 -9.40 1.29 -3.96
CA MET A 146 -9.05 0.09 -3.20
C MET A 146 -8.83 0.51 -1.75
N THR A 147 -9.54 -0.13 -0.83
CA THR A 147 -9.48 0.16 0.61
C THR A 147 -8.93 -1.03 1.34
N TYR A 148 -7.88 -0.82 2.13
CA TYR A 148 -7.32 -1.81 3.05
C TYR A 148 -7.95 -1.63 4.42
N HIS A 149 -8.45 -2.71 5.01
CA HIS A 149 -9.10 -2.68 6.32
C HIS A 149 -8.12 -3.11 7.39
N PHE A 150 -7.73 -2.19 8.25
CA PHE A 150 -6.86 -2.43 9.40
C PHE A 150 -7.69 -2.48 10.70
N PRO A 151 -7.24 -3.21 11.73
CA PRO A 151 -7.84 -3.09 13.05
C PRO A 151 -7.63 -1.66 13.57
N ARG A 152 -8.65 -1.11 14.24
CA ARG A 152 -8.50 0.20 14.88
C ARG A 152 -7.47 0.10 16.01
N GLY A 153 -6.55 1.07 16.07
CA GLY A 153 -5.75 1.30 17.26
C GLY A 153 -6.56 2.06 18.31
N GLY A 154 -6.35 1.72 19.59
CA GLY A 154 -6.63 2.66 20.67
C GLY A 154 -5.63 3.81 20.59
N LEU A 155 -6.10 5.04 20.80
CA LEU A 155 -5.22 6.19 21.05
C LEU A 155 -4.84 6.23 22.52
#